data_AF-A0A2A3ED32-F1
#
_entry.id   AF-A0A2A3ED32-F1
#
_cell.length_a   1.000
_cell.length_b   1.000
_cell.length_c   1.000
_cell.angle_alpha   90.00
_cell.angle_beta   90.00
_cell.angle_gamma   90.00
#
_symmetry.space_group_name_H-M   'P 1'
#
loop_
_entity.id
_entity.type
_entity.pdbx_description
1 polymer ?
#
loop_
_entity_poly.entity_id
_entity_poly.type
_entity_poly.pdbx_seq_one_letter_code
_entity_poly.pdbx_strand_id
1 'polypeptide(L)'
;MWTKFYNHSNDHPLFSYAVGDQSRGILSWVANTPRSSYYMMNIDGHNLYRLNYPLRLNKWYHSCQSWNGRTGEWQIWVNDERVGRGFNNRVSGLPVLFTEHLTTRWKNSRP
;
A
#
# COMPACT_ATOMS: atom_id res chain seq x y z
N MET A 1 -7.93 -4.19 0.23
CA MET A 1 -7.69 -5.65 0.35
C MET A 1 -7.76 -6.08 1.80
N TRP A 2 -8.18 -7.31 2.09
CA TRP A 2 -8.21 -7.89 3.44
C TRP A 2 -7.01 -8.82 3.66
N THR A 3 -6.31 -8.63 4.78
CA THR A 3 -5.10 -9.41 5.11
C THR A 3 -5.11 -9.81 6.58
N LYS A 4 -4.54 -10.97 6.88
CA LYS A 4 -4.33 -11.47 8.25
C LYS A 4 -2.91 -12.02 8.36
N PHE A 5 -2.16 -11.54 9.34
CA PHE A 5 -0.75 -11.91 9.55
C PHE A 5 -0.61 -12.96 10.65
N TYR A 6 0.26 -13.94 10.43
CA TYR A 6 0.53 -15.04 11.37
C TYR A 6 1.93 -14.99 11.98
N ASN A 7 2.82 -14.17 11.43
CA ASN A 7 4.13 -13.90 12.00
C ASN A 7 4.61 -12.48 11.62
N HIS A 8 5.65 -12.02 12.31
CA HIS A 8 6.41 -10.80 11.99
C HIS A 8 7.85 -11.14 11.57
N SER A 9 8.10 -12.37 11.11
CA SER A 9 9.47 -12.85 10.89
C SER A 9 9.99 -12.50 9.49
N ASN A 10 9.11 -12.52 8.49
CA ASN A 10 9.45 -12.23 7.11
C ASN A 10 8.62 -11.06 6.59
N ASP A 11 9.10 -10.42 5.52
CA ASP A 11 8.29 -9.47 4.78
C ASP A 11 7.12 -10.18 4.09
N HIS A 12 5.94 -9.56 4.12
CA HIS A 12 4.72 -10.13 3.56
C HIS A 12 4.28 -9.35 2.32
N PRO A 13 4.47 -9.88 1.10
CA PRO A 13 3.95 -9.24 -0.09
C PRO A 13 2.43 -9.24 -0.03
N LEU A 14 1.83 -8.06 -0.25
CA LEU A 14 0.39 -7.88 -0.26
C LEU A 14 -0.15 -7.87 -1.69
N PHE A 15 0.54 -7.15 -2.58
CA PHE A 15 0.17 -7.01 -3.98
C PHE A 15 1.43 -6.76 -4.81
N SER A 16 1.52 -7.41 -5.97
CA SER A 16 2.62 -7.23 -6.92
C SER A 16 2.07 -7.22 -8.34
N TYR A 17 2.47 -6.21 -9.10
CA TYR A 17 2.09 -6.03 -10.50
C TYR A 17 3.30 -5.58 -11.32
N ALA A 18 3.51 -6.25 -12.45
CA ALA A 18 4.61 -6.01 -13.38
C ALA A 18 4.06 -5.68 -14.77
N VAL A 19 4.79 -4.87 -15.54
CA VAL A 19 4.42 -4.46 -16.90
C VAL A 19 5.63 -4.60 -17.81
N GLY A 20 5.52 -5.44 -18.84
CA GLY A 20 6.66 -5.75 -19.72
C GLY A 20 7.89 -6.17 -18.92
N ASP A 21 9.01 -5.49 -19.16
CA ASP A 21 10.29 -5.76 -18.47
C ASP A 21 10.38 -5.13 -17.06
N GLN A 22 9.35 -4.42 -16.63
CA GLN A 22 9.32 -3.72 -15.34
C GLN A 22 8.75 -4.64 -14.25
N SER A 23 9.64 -5.40 -13.60
CA SER A 23 9.28 -6.38 -12.54
C SER A 23 8.61 -5.77 -11.30
N ARG A 24 8.75 -4.46 -11.06
CA ARG A 24 8.18 -3.73 -9.91
C ARG A 24 7.39 -2.50 -10.36
N GLY A 25 6.43 -2.71 -11.27
CA GLY A 25 5.50 -1.66 -11.68
C GLY A 25 4.72 -1.12 -10.48
N ILE A 26 4.11 -2.01 -9.71
CA ILE A 26 3.53 -1.72 -8.38
C ILE A 26 3.89 -2.86 -7.43
N LEU A 27 4.44 -2.54 -6.26
CA LEU A 27 4.64 -3.51 -5.19
C LEU A 27 4.16 -2.91 -3.87
N SER A 28 3.27 -3.61 -3.20
CA SER A 28 2.82 -3.31 -1.85
C SER A 28 3.13 -4.47 -0.93
N TRP A 29 3.70 -4.19 0.24
CA TRP A 29 4.07 -5.22 1.20
C TRP A 29 4.08 -4.69 2.62
N VAL A 30 4.13 -5.61 3.58
CA VAL A 30 4.48 -5.31 4.96
C VAL A 30 5.93 -5.71 5.18
N ALA A 31 6.80 -4.74 5.46
CA ALA A 31 8.16 -5.01 5.90
C ALA A 31 8.18 -5.25 7.41
N ASN A 32 8.86 -6.30 7.84
CA ASN A 32 8.97 -6.63 9.26
C ASN A 32 10.41 -6.51 9.77
N THR A 33 10.50 -6.02 11.00
CA THR A 33 11.71 -6.03 11.81
C THR A 33 11.39 -6.75 13.13
N PRO A 34 12.39 -7.14 13.94
CA PRO A 34 12.12 -7.75 15.24
C PRO A 34 11.25 -6.92 16.19
N ARG A 35 11.12 -5.60 15.96
CA ARG A 35 10.41 -4.68 16.86
C ARG A 35 9.20 -3.99 16.24
N SER A 36 9.04 -4.02 14.92
CA SER A 36 8.04 -3.18 14.23
C SER A 36 7.71 -3.70 12.84
N SER A 37 6.48 -3.42 12.42
CA SER A 37 5.97 -3.69 11.08
C SER A 37 5.69 -2.39 10.34
N TYR A 38 5.95 -2.38 9.04
CA TYR A 38 5.82 -1.19 8.21
C TYR A 38 5.01 -1.50 6.96
N TYR A 39 3.97 -0.73 6.69
CA TYR A 39 3.39 -0.72 5.35
C TYR A 39 4.36 -0.03 4.38
N MET A 40 4.57 -0.68 3.25
CA MET A 40 5.48 -0.25 2.20
C MET A 40 4.73 -0.26 0.87
N MET A 41 5.00 0.75 0.03
CA MET A 41 4.55 0.78 -1.35
C MET A 41 5.64 1.31 -2.24
N ASN A 42 5.79 0.68 -3.40
CA ASN A 42 6.75 1.00 -4.42
C ASN A 42 6.04 1.11 -5.76
N ILE A 43 6.36 2.16 -6.51
CA ILE A 43 5.93 2.36 -7.89
C ILE A 43 7.19 2.55 -8.73
N ASP A 44 7.32 1.74 -9.78
CA ASP A 44 8.48 1.80 -10.68
C ASP A 44 9.83 1.76 -9.95
N GLY A 45 10.00 0.83 -9.02
CA GLY A 45 11.24 0.72 -8.23
C GLY A 45 11.42 1.83 -7.19
N HIS A 46 10.58 2.86 -7.13
CA HIS A 46 10.66 3.94 -6.13
C HIS A 46 9.72 3.72 -4.94
N ASN A 47 10.28 3.72 -3.73
CA ASN A 47 9.49 3.67 -2.50
C ASN A 47 8.73 4.98 -2.27
N LEU A 48 7.42 4.90 -2.12
CA LEU A 48 6.55 6.04 -1.82
C LEU A 48 6.56 6.35 -0.33
N TYR A 49 6.49 5.32 0.51
CA TYR A 49 6.47 5.46 1.95
C TYR A 49 6.94 4.21 2.68
N ARG A 50 7.30 4.41 3.95
CA ARG A 50 7.54 3.38 4.97
C ARG A 50 6.82 3.81 6.24
N LEU A 51 5.66 3.23 6.51
CA LEU A 51 4.78 3.68 7.60
C LEU A 51 4.70 2.62 8.69
N ASN A 52 5.21 2.97 9.87
CA ASN A 52 5.11 2.11 11.05
C ASN A 52 3.64 1.95 11.43
N TYR A 53 3.18 0.71 11.57
CA TYR A 53 1.81 0.43 12.00
C TYR A 53 1.80 -0.80 12.91
N PRO A 54 1.14 -0.74 14.08
CA PRO A 54 1.16 -1.81 15.07
C PRO A 54 0.24 -2.97 14.65
N LEU A 55 0.69 -3.73 13.64
CA LEU A 55 0.03 -4.94 13.18
C LEU A 55 0.09 -6.00 14.27
N ARG A 56 -1.06 -6.58 14.60
CA ARG A 56 -1.20 -7.68 15.56
C ARG A 56 -1.40 -8.97 14.79
N LEU A 57 -0.81 -10.04 15.30
CA LEU A 57 -1.02 -11.37 14.77
C LEU A 57 -2.47 -11.80 14.93
N ASN A 58 -2.93 -12.64 14.01
CA ASN A 58 -4.26 -13.23 14.00
C ASN A 58 -5.42 -12.23 13.94
N LYS A 59 -5.17 -10.98 13.54
CA LYS A 59 -6.18 -9.94 13.33
C LYS A 59 -6.32 -9.63 11.84
N TRP A 60 -7.57 -9.47 11.38
CA TRP A 60 -7.87 -9.00 10.03
C TRP A 60 -7.68 -7.48 9.92
N TYR A 61 -7.07 -7.07 8.82
CA TYR A 61 -6.87 -5.68 8.44
C TYR A 61 -7.39 -5.45 7.02
N HIS A 62 -8.20 -4.42 6.86
CA HIS A 62 -8.58 -3.91 5.55
C HIS A 62 -7.67 -2.74 5.19
N SER A 63 -6.81 -2.89 4.17
CA SER A 63 -5.93 -1.83 3.70
C SER A 63 -6.30 -1.36 2.30
N CYS A 64 -6.43 -0.05 2.09
CA CYS A 64 -6.54 0.58 0.79
C CYS A 64 -5.31 1.47 0.57
N GLN A 65 -4.60 1.27 -0.54
CA GLN A 65 -3.43 2.06 -0.90
C GLN A 65 -3.65 2.63 -2.29
N SER A 66 -3.36 3.91 -2.46
CA SER A 66 -3.56 4.59 -3.74
C SER A 66 -2.40 5.52 -4.05
N TRP A 67 -2.18 5.70 -5.34
CA TRP A 67 -1.21 6.63 -5.90
C TRP A 67 -1.78 7.25 -7.18
N ASN A 68 -1.51 8.54 -7.38
CA ASN A 68 -1.89 9.28 -8.56
C ASN A 68 -0.67 9.51 -9.45
N GLY A 69 -0.59 8.80 -10.59
CA GLY A 69 0.51 8.94 -11.52
C GLY A 69 0.67 10.32 -12.15
N ARG A 70 -0.38 11.15 -12.17
CA ARG A 70 -0.27 12.53 -12.66
C ARG A 70 0.42 13.45 -11.65
N THR A 71 0.10 13.34 -10.37
CA THR A 71 0.56 14.28 -9.33
C THR A 71 1.66 13.72 -8.42
N GLY A 72 1.84 12.40 -8.40
CA GLY A 72 2.70 11.71 -7.44
C GLY A 72 2.11 11.62 -6.03
N GLU A 73 0.87 12.05 -5.82
CA GLU A 73 0.19 11.96 -4.54
C GLU A 73 -0.12 10.51 -4.18
N TRP A 74 0.02 10.17 -2.91
CA TRP A 74 -0.29 8.83 -2.41
C TRP A 74 -1.03 8.90 -1.08
N GLN A 75 -1.84 7.87 -0.81
CA GLN A 75 -2.58 7.72 0.44
C GLN A 75 -2.66 6.25 0.84
N ILE A 76 -2.74 6.00 2.14
CA ILE A 76 -3.05 4.68 2.70
C ILE A 76 -4.12 4.80 3.78
N TRP A 77 -5.05 3.86 3.76
CA TRP A 77 -6.10 3.69 4.74
C TRP A 77 -6.03 2.28 5.31
N VAL A 78 -6.24 2.15 6.62
CA VAL A 78 -6.34 0.86 7.32
C VAL A 78 -7.57 0.89 8.21
N ASN A 79 -8.49 -0.06 8.03
CA ASN A 79 -9.76 -0.15 8.75
C ASN A 79 -10.53 1.19 8.77
N ASP A 80 -10.61 1.84 7.60
CA ASP A 80 -11.28 3.12 7.35
C ASP A 80 -10.63 4.36 8.00
N GLU A 81 -9.47 4.20 8.63
CA GLU A 81 -8.65 5.32 9.10
C GLU A 81 -7.53 5.64 8.11
N ARG A 82 -7.34 6.92 7.77
CA ARG A 82 -6.22 7.36 6.93
C ARG A 82 -4.95 7.40 7.76
N VAL A 83 -4.12 6.38 7.61
CA VAL A 83 -2.88 6.23 8.38
C VAL A 83 -1.70 6.98 7.75
N GLY A 84 -1.81 7.41 6.50
CA GLY A 84 -0.75 8.18 5.83
C GLY A 84 -1.18 8.80 4.51
N ARG A 85 -0.51 9.90 4.16
CA ARG A 85 -0.58 10.56 2.86
C ARG A 85 0.71 11.32 2.56
N GLY A 86 0.97 11.59 1.29
CA GLY A 86 2.08 12.43 0.88
C GLY A 86 2.12 12.61 -0.62
N PHE A 87 3.26 13.09 -1.10
CA PHE A 87 3.56 13.22 -2.52
C PHE A 87 5.00 12.77 -2.78
N ASN A 88 5.28 12.25 -3.97
CA ASN A 88 6.63 11.96 -4.42
C ASN A 88 6.77 12.32 -5.91
N ASN A 89 7.56 13.36 -6.20
CA ASN A 89 7.74 13.89 -7.55
C ASN A 89 8.48 12.92 -8.49
N ARG A 90 9.18 11.90 -7.98
CA ARG A 90 9.84 10.90 -8.84
C ARG A 90 8.86 9.96 -9.52
N VAL A 91 7.66 9.86 -8.96
CA VAL A 91 6.57 9.02 -9.48
C VAL A 91 5.40 9.89 -9.94
N SER A 92 5.67 11.12 -10.39
CA SER A 92 4.70 11.93 -11.12
C SER A 92 4.98 11.84 -12.63
N GLY A 93 3.94 12.01 -13.43
CA GLY A 93 3.98 11.80 -14.88
C GLY A 93 3.99 10.33 -15.33
N LEU A 94 4.07 9.36 -14.42
CA LEU A 94 4.02 7.95 -14.76
C LEU A 94 2.59 7.54 -15.18
N PRO A 95 2.44 6.60 -16.13
CA PRO A 95 1.13 6.11 -16.52
C PRO A 95 0.44 5.44 -15.32
N VAL A 96 -0.86 5.69 -15.19
CA VAL A 96 -1.69 5.02 -14.19
C VAL A 96 -1.85 3.56 -14.62
N LEU A 97 -1.03 2.68 -14.05
CA LEU A 97 -1.04 1.25 -14.33
C LEU A 97 -2.30 0.56 -13.80
N PHE A 98 -3.01 1.20 -12.85
CA PHE A 98 -4.26 0.71 -12.31
C PHE A 98 -5.09 1.86 -11.73
N THR A 99 -6.34 2.02 -12.17
CA THR A 99 -7.29 2.98 -11.59
C THR A 99 -8.18 2.25 -10.58
N GLU A 100 -7.63 1.77 -9.48
CA GLU A 100 -8.50 1.33 -8.37
C GLU A 100 -9.01 2.57 -7.62
N HIS A 101 -10.25 2.96 -7.91
CA HIS A 101 -11.02 3.86 -7.05
C HIS A 101 -11.31 3.17 -5.69
N LEU A 102 -10.28 3.00 -4.86
CA LEU A 102 -10.38 2.28 -3.58
C LEU A 102 -10.65 3.16 -2.36
N THR A 103 -10.73 4.48 -2.52
CA THR A 103 -10.82 5.39 -1.36
C THR A 103 -12.22 5.90 -1.03
N THR A 104 -13.24 5.69 -1.88
CA THR A 104 -14.58 6.29 -1.64
C THR A 104 -15.77 5.34 -1.72
N ARG A 105 -15.66 4.13 -2.28
CA ARG A 105 -16.82 3.23 -2.38
C ARG A 105 -17.18 2.49 -1.09
N TRP A 106 -16.30 2.47 -0.07
CA TRP A 106 -16.54 1.75 1.19
C TRP A 106 -17.12 2.60 2.33
N LYS A 107 -17.26 3.93 2.17
CA LYS A 107 -18.06 4.71 3.14
C LYS A 107 -19.57 4.43 3.01
N ASN A 108 -20.01 3.82 1.90
CA ASN A 108 -21.42 3.60 1.57
C ASN A 108 -21.83 2.11 1.60
N SER A 109 -21.01 1.20 2.14
CA SER A 109 -21.26 -0.24 2.06
C SER A 109 -21.30 -0.97 3.41
N ARG A 110 -21.57 -0.25 4.50
CA ARG A 110 -22.03 -0.89 5.74
C ARG A 110 -23.56 -0.70 5.83
N PRO A 111 -24.36 -1.76 6.05
CA PRO A 111 -25.77 -1.61 6.42
C PRO A 111 -25.91 -0.91 7.78
#